data_AF-A0A2Y9E769-F1
#
_entry.id   AF-A0A2Y9E769-F1
#
_cell.length_a   1.000
_cell.length_b   1.000
_cell.length_c   1.000
_cell.angle_alpha   90.00
_cell.angle_beta   90.00
_cell.angle_gamma   90.00
#
_symmetry.space_group_name_H-M   'P 1'
#
loop_
_entity.id
_entity.type
_entity.pdbx_description
1 polymer ?
#
loop_
_entity_poly.entity_id
_entity_poly.type
_entity_poly.pdbx_seq_one_letter_code
_entity_poly.pdbx_strand_id
1 'polypeptide(L)'
;MGNKQTIFTEEQLDNYQENPFKERIVEAFSEDGLGNLTFNDFVDMFSVLCESAPRDLKANYAFKIYDFNTDNFICKEDLEMTLARLTKSELDEEEVVLVCNKVIEEADLDGDGKLGFADFEDMIAKAPDFLSTFHVRI
;
A
#
# COMPACT_ATOMS: atom_id res chain seq x y z
N MET A 1 -37.39 -2.82 10.85
CA MET A 1 -35.95 -2.61 11.10
C MET A 1 -35.21 -3.41 10.07
N GLY A 2 -34.82 -2.77 8.97
CA GLY A 2 -34.23 -3.45 7.82
C GLY A 2 -32.78 -3.81 8.13
N ASN A 3 -32.47 -5.10 8.15
CA ASN A 3 -31.11 -5.56 8.05
C ASN A 3 -30.58 -5.08 6.70
N LYS A 4 -29.77 -4.03 6.69
CA LYS A 4 -28.89 -3.74 5.56
C LYS A 4 -27.80 -4.82 5.60
N GLN A 5 -28.13 -5.98 5.04
CA GLN A 5 -27.10 -6.92 4.66
C GLN A 5 -26.31 -6.20 3.57
N THR A 6 -25.06 -5.84 3.88
CA THR A 6 -24.13 -5.30 2.89
C THR A 6 -23.90 -6.41 1.87
N ILE A 7 -24.73 -6.45 0.83
CA ILE A 7 -24.55 -7.34 -0.30
C ILE A 7 -23.64 -6.58 -1.24
N PHE A 8 -22.35 -6.90 -1.22
CA PHE A 8 -21.42 -6.44 -2.25
C PHE A 8 -21.92 -6.95 -3.60
N THR A 9 -22.02 -6.07 -4.60
CA THR A 9 -22.38 -6.50 -5.96
C THR A 9 -21.25 -7.36 -6.55
N GLU A 10 -21.55 -8.21 -7.53
CA GLU A 10 -20.51 -8.97 -8.25
C GLU A 10 -19.46 -8.05 -8.86
N GLU A 11 -19.87 -6.89 -9.38
CA GLU A 11 -18.97 -5.86 -9.91
C GLU A 11 -18.08 -5.24 -8.84
N GLN A 12 -18.58 -5.02 -7.62
CA GLN A 12 -17.75 -4.57 -6.49
C GLN A 12 -16.72 -5.64 -6.12
N LEU A 13 -17.15 -6.91 -6.04
CA LEU A 13 -16.28 -8.05 -5.75
C LEU A 13 -15.19 -8.22 -6.81
N ASP A 14 -15.52 -8.04 -8.10
CA ASP A 14 -14.56 -8.08 -9.20
C ASP A 14 -13.57 -6.91 -9.13
N ASN A 15 -14.01 -5.70 -8.79
CA ASN A 15 -13.11 -4.56 -8.60
C ASN A 15 -12.14 -4.77 -7.42
N TYR A 16 -12.56 -5.46 -6.35
CA TYR A 16 -11.65 -5.85 -5.27
C TYR A 16 -10.67 -6.95 -5.70
N GLN A 17 -11.06 -7.84 -6.62
CA GLN A 17 -10.20 -8.88 -7.19
C GLN A 17 -9.08 -8.31 -8.09
N GLU A 18 -9.31 -7.15 -8.73
CA GLU A 18 -8.37 -6.53 -9.66
C GLU A 18 -7.31 -5.62 -8.99
N ASN A 19 -7.32 -5.47 -7.66
CA ASN A 19 -6.30 -4.67 -6.98
C ASN A 19 -4.92 -5.35 -7.10
N PRO A 20 -3.92 -4.73 -7.74
CA PRO A 20 -2.59 -5.32 -7.93
C PRO A 20 -1.83 -5.57 -6.61
N PHE A 21 -2.24 -4.91 -5.52
CA PHE A 21 -1.66 -5.04 -4.19
C PHE A 21 -2.49 -5.92 -3.25
N LYS A 22 -3.52 -6.63 -3.73
CA LYS A 22 -4.42 -7.41 -2.84
C LYS A 22 -3.67 -8.39 -1.92
N GLU A 23 -2.67 -9.09 -2.44
CA GLU A 23 -1.83 -10.03 -1.67
C GLU A 23 -1.07 -9.28 -0.56
N ARG A 24 -0.40 -8.18 -0.92
CA ARG A 24 0.35 -7.34 0.04
C ARG A 24 -0.53 -6.68 1.08
N ILE A 25 -1.74 -6.25 0.73
CA ILE A 25 -2.70 -5.72 1.69
C ILE A 25 -3.03 -6.81 2.72
N VAL A 26 -3.40 -8.01 2.28
CA VAL A 26 -3.71 -9.11 3.20
C VAL A 26 -2.49 -9.48 4.06
N GLU A 27 -1.29 -9.55 3.48
CA GLU A 27 -0.05 -9.84 4.20
C GLU A 27 0.29 -8.76 5.24
N ALA A 28 0.14 -7.48 4.90
CA ALA A 28 0.43 -6.35 5.79
C ALA A 28 -0.51 -6.27 7.00
N PHE A 29 -1.75 -6.78 6.87
CA PHE A 29 -2.73 -6.86 7.95
C PHE A 29 -2.69 -8.19 8.72
N SER A 30 -2.12 -9.24 8.14
CA SER A 30 -1.99 -10.54 8.83
C SER A 30 -0.96 -10.48 9.95
N GLU A 31 -1.33 -10.97 11.13
CA GLU A 31 -0.39 -11.07 12.26
C GLU A 31 0.80 -12.00 11.96
N ASP A 32 0.59 -13.03 11.13
CA ASP A 32 1.61 -13.99 10.75
C ASP A 32 2.47 -13.57 9.56
N GLY A 33 2.09 -12.49 8.85
CA GLY A 33 2.75 -12.02 7.63
C GLY A 33 2.63 -12.97 6.44
N LEU A 34 1.83 -14.04 6.55
CA LEU A 34 1.62 -15.06 5.52
C LEU A 34 0.28 -14.87 4.79
N GLY A 35 -0.47 -13.82 5.14
CA GLY A 35 -1.76 -13.52 4.55
C GLY A 35 -2.93 -14.31 5.15
N ASN A 36 -2.75 -14.99 6.29
CA ASN A 36 -3.86 -15.63 6.99
C ASN A 36 -4.52 -14.62 7.93
N LEU A 37 -5.61 -13.99 7.48
CA LEU A 37 -6.34 -13.03 8.31
C LEU A 37 -7.19 -13.74 9.36
N THR A 38 -6.97 -13.39 10.62
CA THR A 38 -7.92 -13.67 11.69
C THR A 38 -9.10 -12.69 11.63
N PHE A 39 -10.15 -12.95 12.42
CA PHE A 39 -11.25 -11.99 12.53
C PHE A 39 -10.79 -10.63 13.06
N ASN A 40 -9.80 -10.60 13.97
CA ASN A 40 -9.27 -9.35 14.50
C ASN A 40 -8.51 -8.57 13.42
N ASP A 41 -7.65 -9.25 12.66
CA ASP A 41 -6.90 -8.68 11.53
C ASP A 41 -7.84 -8.05 10.50
N PHE A 42 -8.97 -8.72 10.23
CA PHE A 42 -9.99 -8.21 9.34
C PHE A 42 -10.65 -6.94 9.90
N VAL A 43 -10.98 -6.90 11.20
CA VAL A 43 -11.53 -5.70 11.84
C VAL A 43 -10.53 -4.55 11.83
N ASP A 44 -9.25 -4.83 12.06
CA ASP A 44 -8.18 -3.84 12.02
C ASP A 44 -8.00 -3.29 10.61
N MET A 45 -8.00 -4.18 9.59
CA MET A 45 -7.98 -3.79 8.18
C MET A 45 -9.10 -2.81 7.83
N PHE A 46 -10.34 -3.12 8.19
CA PHE A 46 -11.47 -2.22 7.95
C PHE A 46 -11.38 -0.92 8.75
N SER A 47 -10.79 -0.96 9.95
CA SER A 47 -10.60 0.22 10.80
C SER A 47 -9.62 1.20 10.16
N VAL A 48 -8.53 0.71 9.57
CA VAL A 48 -7.52 1.53 8.86
C VAL A 48 -8.05 2.06 7.53
N LEU A 49 -8.82 1.24 6.81
CA LEU A 49 -9.40 1.62 5.52
C LEU A 49 -10.61 2.55 5.64
N CYS A 50 -11.06 2.85 6.86
CA CYS A 50 -12.11 3.82 7.12
C CYS A 50 -11.68 5.23 6.71
N GLU A 51 -12.62 6.04 6.20
CA GLU A 51 -12.35 7.43 5.83
C GLU A 51 -11.92 8.28 7.03
N SER A 52 -12.45 7.99 8.22
CA SER A 52 -12.12 8.70 9.46
C SER A 52 -10.86 8.21 10.16
N ALA A 53 -10.13 7.24 9.58
CA ALA A 53 -8.90 6.74 10.20
C ALA A 53 -7.81 7.82 10.25
N PRO A 54 -6.99 7.88 11.32
CA PRO A 54 -5.88 8.82 11.41
C PRO A 54 -4.91 8.68 10.23
N ARG A 55 -4.37 9.81 9.76
CA ARG A 55 -3.42 9.82 8.63
C ARG A 55 -2.18 9.00 8.93
N ASP A 56 -1.62 9.13 10.13
CA ASP A 56 -0.41 8.43 10.56
C ASP A 56 -0.62 6.90 10.54
N LEU A 57 -1.82 6.45 10.92
CA LEU A 57 -2.18 5.04 10.85
C LEU A 57 -2.25 4.55 9.41
N LYS A 58 -2.86 5.33 8.51
CA LYS A 58 -2.89 5.00 7.07
C LYS A 58 -1.49 5.01 6.46
N ALA A 59 -0.66 5.98 6.80
CA ALA A 59 0.73 6.08 6.33
C ALA A 59 1.55 4.87 6.80
N ASN A 60 1.37 4.41 8.05
CA ASN A 60 2.05 3.22 8.55
C ASN A 60 1.69 1.95 7.77
N TYR A 61 0.40 1.73 7.51
CA TYR A 61 -0.01 0.57 6.72
C TYR A 61 0.32 0.68 5.24
N ALA A 62 0.25 1.89 4.66
CA ALA A 62 0.75 2.13 3.32
C ALA A 62 2.23 1.74 3.24
N PHE A 63 3.06 2.22 4.16
CA PHE A 63 4.48 1.86 4.20
C PHE A 63 4.70 0.34 4.20
N LYS A 64 3.98 -0.40 5.07
CA LYS A 64 4.06 -1.88 5.12
C LYS A 64 3.63 -2.58 3.83
N ILE A 65 2.71 -2.00 3.07
CA ILE A 65 2.26 -2.57 1.79
C ILE A 65 3.34 -2.41 0.72
N TYR A 66 4.02 -1.26 0.71
CA TYR A 66 5.11 -0.96 -0.23
C TYR A 66 6.43 -1.62 0.14
N ASP A 67 6.70 -1.88 1.41
CA ASP A 67 7.85 -2.68 1.88
C ASP A 67 7.58 -4.17 1.63
N PHE A 68 8.12 -4.76 0.54
CA PHE A 68 7.89 -6.16 0.19
C PHE A 68 8.79 -7.10 0.99
N ASN A 69 10.02 -6.69 1.27
CA ASN A 69 11.01 -7.53 1.96
C ASN A 69 10.85 -7.50 3.49
N THR A 70 9.99 -6.63 4.03
CA THR A 70 9.65 -6.44 5.45
C THR A 70 10.84 -5.99 6.31
N ASP A 71 11.80 -5.26 5.74
CA ASP A 71 12.98 -4.77 6.44
C ASP A 71 12.78 -3.39 7.09
N ASN A 72 11.58 -2.80 6.95
CA ASN A 72 11.19 -1.45 7.36
C ASN A 72 11.87 -0.32 6.56
N PHE A 73 12.29 -0.61 5.33
CA PHE A 73 12.75 0.35 4.35
C PHE A 73 12.09 0.05 3.01
N ILE A 74 11.80 1.09 2.23
CA ILE A 74 11.42 0.91 0.83
C ILE A 74 12.70 1.07 0.02
N CYS A 75 13.21 -0.07 -0.45
CA CYS A 75 14.41 -0.14 -1.27
C CYS A 75 14.07 -0.10 -2.76
N LYS A 76 15.10 -0.08 -3.60
CA LYS A 76 14.94 -0.11 -5.05
C LYS A 76 14.15 -1.34 -5.50
N GLU A 77 14.42 -2.50 -4.91
CA GLU A 77 13.76 -3.76 -5.20
C GLU A 77 12.25 -3.70 -4.91
N ASP A 78 11.85 -3.04 -3.83
CA ASP A 78 10.45 -2.85 -3.46
C ASP A 78 9.71 -1.94 -4.46
N LEU A 79 10.40 -0.89 -4.93
CA LEU A 79 9.90 0.00 -5.98
C LEU A 79 9.78 -0.71 -7.33
N GLU A 80 10.74 -1.57 -7.68
CA GLU A 80 10.67 -2.40 -8.89
C GLU A 80 9.47 -3.34 -8.86
N MET A 81 9.23 -4.02 -7.72
CA MET A 81 8.06 -4.86 -7.52
C MET A 81 6.75 -4.05 -7.60
N THR A 82 6.74 -2.87 -6.98
CA THR A 82 5.61 -1.94 -7.04
C THR A 82 5.29 -1.53 -8.48
N LEU A 83 6.30 -1.14 -9.24
CA LEU A 83 6.15 -0.72 -10.64
C LEU A 83 5.68 -1.89 -11.51
N ALA A 84 6.25 -3.08 -11.34
CA ALA A 84 5.80 -4.28 -12.05
C ALA A 84 4.31 -4.58 -11.79
N ARG A 85 3.85 -4.43 -10.55
CA ARG A 85 2.43 -4.61 -10.17
C ARG A 85 1.53 -3.54 -10.78
N LEU A 86 1.96 -2.28 -10.83
CA LEU A 86 1.19 -1.16 -11.39
C LEU A 86 1.10 -1.19 -12.92
N THR A 87 2.20 -1.53 -13.59
CA THR A 87 2.28 -1.51 -15.06
C THR A 87 2.06 -2.88 -15.69
N LYS A 88 1.74 -3.90 -14.88
CA LYS A 88 1.62 -5.30 -15.34
C LYS A 88 2.88 -5.77 -16.08
N SER A 89 4.04 -5.27 -15.66
CA SER A 89 5.35 -5.51 -16.28
C SER A 89 5.45 -5.08 -17.75
N GLU A 90 4.72 -4.04 -18.15
CA GLU A 90 4.78 -3.50 -19.52
C GLU A 90 5.95 -2.52 -19.75
N LEU A 91 6.56 -2.01 -18.68
CA LEU A 91 7.74 -1.12 -18.77
C LEU A 91 9.00 -1.93 -19.06
N ASP A 92 9.94 -1.30 -19.77
CA ASP A 92 11.27 -1.86 -19.94
C ASP A 92 12.14 -1.68 -18.68
N GLU A 93 13.23 -2.43 -18.62
CA GLU A 93 14.13 -2.43 -17.44
C GLU A 93 14.80 -1.06 -17.24
N GLU A 94 15.07 -0.30 -18.31
CA GLU A 94 15.70 1.01 -18.22
C GLU A 94 14.74 2.07 -17.66
N GLU A 95 13.47 2.03 -18.07
CA GLU A 95 12.38 2.86 -17.58
C GLU A 95 12.11 2.59 -16.10
N VAL A 96 12.03 1.31 -15.71
CA VAL A 96 11.85 0.91 -14.31
C VAL A 96 12.99 1.45 -13.45
N VAL A 97 14.24 1.21 -13.87
CA VAL A 97 15.42 1.71 -13.12
C VAL A 97 15.44 3.23 -13.04
N LEU A 98 15.10 3.93 -14.12
CA LEU A 98 15.04 5.39 -14.14
C LEU A 98 13.99 5.93 -13.16
N VAL A 99 12.81 5.33 -13.11
CA VAL A 99 11.75 5.74 -12.17
C VAL A 99 12.17 5.46 -10.73
N CYS A 100 12.68 4.26 -10.43
CA CYS A 100 13.14 3.93 -9.07
C CYS A 100 14.22 4.90 -8.59
N ASN A 101 15.23 5.18 -9.42
CA ASN A 101 16.30 6.10 -9.05
C ASN A 101 15.78 7.53 -8.78
N LYS A 102 14.83 8.03 -9.57
CA LYS A 102 14.22 9.35 -9.35
C LYS A 102 13.39 9.40 -8.07
N VAL A 103 12.67 8.32 -7.75
CA VAL A 103 11.88 8.25 -6.51
C VAL A 103 12.81 8.31 -5.30
N ILE A 104 13.90 7.54 -5.29
CA ILE A 104 14.88 7.59 -4.22
C ILE A 104 15.55 8.97 -4.14
N GLU A 105 16.01 9.53 -5.26
CA GLU A 105 16.68 10.84 -5.28
C GLU A 105 15.81 11.99 -4.73
N GLU A 106 14.49 11.94 -4.93
CA GLU A 106 13.56 12.97 -4.46
C GLU A 106 13.05 12.75 -3.02
N ALA A 107 13.00 11.49 -2.57
CA ALA A 107 12.39 11.12 -1.29
C ALA A 107 13.41 10.82 -0.18
N ASP A 108 14.61 10.35 -0.51
CA ASP A 108 15.67 10.01 0.44
C ASP A 108 16.29 11.28 1.05
N LEU A 109 15.91 11.62 2.28
CA LEU A 109 16.35 12.84 2.96
C LEU A 109 17.69 12.67 3.67
N ASP A 110 18.05 11.45 4.05
CA ASP A 110 19.25 11.15 4.82
C ASP A 110 20.43 10.60 3.98
N GLY A 111 20.15 10.23 2.73
CA GLY A 111 21.13 9.82 1.72
C GLY A 111 21.63 8.39 1.90
N ASP A 112 20.86 7.52 2.57
CA ASP A 112 21.23 6.13 2.80
C ASP A 112 20.86 5.19 1.63
N GLY A 113 20.19 5.72 0.61
CA GLY A 113 19.82 5.04 -0.64
C GLY A 113 18.54 4.21 -0.55
N LYS A 114 17.77 4.34 0.53
CA LYS A 114 16.49 3.66 0.77
C LYS A 114 15.55 4.63 1.50
N LEU A 115 14.26 4.32 1.54
CA LEU A 115 13.29 5.21 2.20
C LEU A 115 12.89 4.62 3.54
N GLY A 116 13.28 5.30 4.63
CA GLY A 116 12.74 5.01 5.94
C GLY A 116 11.30 5.53 6.09
N PHE A 117 10.69 5.23 7.23
CA PHE A 117 9.34 5.71 7.52
C PHE A 117 9.26 7.25 7.53
N ALA A 118 10.31 7.95 7.98
CA ALA A 118 10.35 9.41 8.02
C ALA A 118 10.38 10.02 6.61
N ASP A 119 11.19 9.45 5.70
CA ASP A 119 11.27 9.85 4.29
C ASP A 119 9.92 9.64 3.60
N PHE A 120 9.31 8.48 3.85
CA PHE A 120 7.99 8.14 3.31
C PHE A 120 6.88 9.04 3.84
N GLU A 121 6.90 9.38 5.13
CA GLU A 121 5.95 10.31 5.74
C GLU A 121 6.04 11.71 5.12
N ASP A 122 7.26 12.22 4.91
CA ASP A 122 7.49 13.50 4.23
C ASP A 122 7.02 13.45 2.76
N MET A 123 7.33 12.35 2.05
CA MET A 123 6.86 12.12 0.68
C MET A 123 5.32 12.15 0.59
N ILE A 124 4.63 11.48 1.51
CA ILE A 124 3.16 11.48 1.55
C ILE A 124 2.61 12.86 1.93
N ALA A 125 3.27 13.59 2.84
CA ALA A 125 2.85 14.94 3.21
C ALA A 125 2.87 15.91 2.01
N LYS A 126 3.81 15.70 1.07
CA LYS A 126 3.90 16.42 -0.21
C LYS A 126 2.83 15.98 -1.22
N ALA A 127 2.24 14.80 -1.05
CA ALA A 127 1.20 14.22 -1.90
C ALA A 127 -0.13 14.01 -1.14
N PRO A 128 -0.87 15.09 -0.80
CA PRO A 128 -2.07 14.99 0.04
C PRO A 128 -3.17 14.10 -0.55
N ASP A 129 -3.19 13.93 -1.87
CA ASP A 129 -4.16 13.06 -2.55
C ASP A 129 -3.85 11.56 -2.37
N PHE A 130 -2.61 11.19 -2.01
CA PHE A 130 -2.19 9.79 -1.87
C PHE A 130 -2.99 9.06 -0.77
N LEU A 131 -3.10 9.66 0.42
CA LEU A 131 -3.89 9.05 1.50
C LEU A 131 -5.41 9.10 1.23
N SER A 132 -5.85 9.98 0.33
CA SER A 132 -7.25 10.08 -0.08
C SER A 132 -7.68 8.97 -1.03
N THR A 133 -6.75 8.18 -1.58
CA THR A 133 -7.06 6.96 -2.35
C THR A 133 -7.00 5.71 -1.48
N PHE A 134 -6.46 5.82 -0.26
CA PHE A 134 -6.29 4.72 0.69
C PHE A 134 -7.54 4.54 1.57
N HIS A 135 -8.66 4.19 0.93
CA HIS A 135 -9.91 3.82 1.60
C HIS A 135 -10.75 2.87 0.75
N VAL A 136 -11.56 2.06 1.42
CA VAL A 136 -12.53 1.18 0.77
C VAL A 136 -13.80 1.99 0.51
N ARG A 137 -14.21 2.10 -0.75
CA ARG A 137 -15.53 2.64 -1.13
C ARG A 137 -16.54 1.50 -1.11
N ILE A 138 -17.26 1.36 0.01
CA ILE A 138 -18.35 0.40 0.18
C ILE A 138 -19.64 0.96 -0.40
#